data_AF-A0A024HE48-F1
#
_entry.id   AF-A0A024HE48-F1
#
_cell.length_a   1.000
_cell.length_b   1.000
_cell.length_c   1.000
_cell.angle_alpha   90.00
_cell.angle_beta   90.00
_cell.angle_gamma   90.00
#
_symmetry.space_group_name_H-M   'P 1'
#
loop_
_entity.id
_entity.type
_entity.pdbx_description
1 polymer ?
#
loop_
_entity_poly.entity_id
_entity_poly.type
_entity_poly.pdbx_seq_one_letter_code
_entity_poly.pdbx_strand_id
1 'polypeptide(L)'
;MNKELIEQTLTKAGIALPPIIKSLIESSIDRNYVFACEDEFNKLPPSEIQKTYWKEIIYRAHWAATSSLIRTKKWLDACNSAIEGENYIAFCSSMRGLLESTTDAYSALGSVPLTLAEVSAHIAKALQGNELKSVVISEELEDALIHFIFARKLSKNEKAPKSHNAKTASSMIDELDSANLPFKNFYSDLCQIVHPAAQSIDWLINEQDGVYTIAEPKDIDLIKSISGKYQSCIEQLILYPTNISIFIYQVINELPVPELVNTYAKSINSSASPLHEKINRAFTESREKFGS
;
A
#
# COMPACT_ATOMS: atom_id res chain seq x y z
N MET A 1 -17.70 3.11 -22.09
CA MET A 1 -17.60 4.42 -21.43
C MET A 1 -16.15 4.89 -21.45
N ASN A 2 -15.94 6.20 -21.49
CA ASN A 2 -14.85 6.83 -22.24
C ASN A 2 -13.47 6.65 -21.57
N LYS A 3 -12.57 5.85 -22.17
CA LYS A 3 -11.16 5.73 -21.73
C LYS A 3 -10.51 7.11 -21.55
N GLU A 4 -10.87 8.05 -22.40
CA GLU A 4 -10.42 9.44 -22.33
C GLU A 4 -10.85 10.15 -21.03
N LEU A 5 -12.07 9.91 -20.54
CA LEU A 5 -12.56 10.49 -19.28
C LEU A 5 -11.83 9.91 -18.07
N ILE A 6 -11.54 8.60 -18.09
CA ILE A 6 -10.72 7.96 -17.05
C ILE A 6 -9.30 8.50 -17.11
N GLU A 7 -8.70 8.67 -18.31
CA GLU A 7 -7.36 9.24 -18.44
C GLU A 7 -7.29 10.68 -17.89
N GLN A 8 -8.31 11.48 -18.18
CA GLN A 8 -8.42 12.86 -17.70
C GLN A 8 -8.59 12.94 -16.17
N THR A 9 -9.17 11.91 -15.55
CA THR A 9 -9.56 11.93 -14.12
C THR A 9 -8.61 11.15 -13.22
N LEU A 10 -8.18 9.97 -13.65
CA LEU A 10 -7.31 9.04 -12.93
C LEU A 10 -5.91 8.90 -13.56
N THR A 11 -5.58 9.76 -14.52
CA THR A 11 -4.29 9.79 -15.24
C THR A 11 -4.05 8.55 -16.11
N LYS A 12 -2.90 8.53 -16.81
CA LYS A 12 -2.44 7.35 -17.54
C LYS A 12 -2.23 6.14 -16.62
N ALA A 13 -1.81 6.38 -15.36
CA ALA A 13 -1.65 5.32 -14.37
C ALA A 13 -2.99 4.61 -14.08
N GLY A 14 -4.11 5.35 -14.05
CA GLY A 14 -5.46 4.81 -13.88
C GLY A 14 -5.94 3.90 -15.02
N ILE A 15 -5.24 3.89 -16.15
CA ILE A 15 -5.51 2.99 -17.29
C ILE A 15 -4.48 1.87 -17.36
N ALA A 16 -3.20 2.20 -17.20
CA ALA A 16 -2.11 1.27 -17.40
C ALA A 16 -1.92 0.28 -16.23
N LEU A 17 -2.15 0.71 -14.99
CA LEU A 17 -1.87 -0.10 -13.81
C LEU A 17 -2.98 -1.08 -13.40
N PRO A 18 -4.29 -0.83 -13.60
CA PRO A 18 -5.31 -1.81 -13.19
C PRO A 18 -5.13 -3.22 -13.78
N PRO A 19 -4.74 -3.40 -15.07
CA PRO A 19 -4.41 -4.73 -15.60
C PRO A 19 -3.21 -5.39 -14.89
N ILE A 20 -2.16 -4.61 -14.61
CA ILE A 20 -0.95 -5.06 -13.89
C ILE A 20 -1.31 -5.48 -12.46
N ILE A 21 -2.06 -4.64 -11.75
CA ILE A 21 -2.57 -4.91 -10.39
C ILE A 21 -3.39 -6.21 -10.39
N LYS A 22 -4.27 -6.39 -11.37
CA LYS A 22 -5.07 -7.61 -11.51
C LYS A 22 -4.18 -8.86 -11.67
N SER A 23 -3.20 -8.84 -12.57
CA SER A 23 -2.30 -9.99 -12.79
C SER A 23 -1.40 -10.29 -11.58
N LEU A 24 -0.95 -9.26 -10.85
CA LEU A 24 -0.22 -9.42 -9.60
C LEU A 24 -1.10 -10.13 -8.55
N ILE A 25 -2.35 -9.70 -8.39
CA ILE A 25 -3.31 -10.31 -7.45
C ILE A 25 -3.58 -11.77 -7.84
N GLU A 26 -3.90 -12.04 -9.11
CA GLU A 26 -4.21 -13.40 -9.60
C GLU A 26 -3.05 -14.37 -9.38
N SER A 27 -1.79 -13.91 -9.44
CA SER A 27 -0.61 -14.72 -9.16
C SER A 27 -0.40 -15.01 -7.66
N SER A 28 -1.12 -14.31 -6.77
CA SER A 28 -0.97 -14.34 -5.31
C SER A 28 -2.23 -14.75 -4.54
N ILE A 29 -3.34 -15.04 -5.22
CA ILE A 29 -4.56 -15.59 -4.60
C ILE A 29 -4.34 -17.06 -4.19
N ASP A 30 -5.13 -17.54 -3.23
CA ASP A 30 -5.15 -18.92 -2.71
C ASP A 30 -3.85 -19.39 -2.04
N ARG A 31 -3.02 -18.44 -1.56
CA ARG A 31 -1.85 -18.74 -0.73
C ARG A 31 -2.25 -18.94 0.73
N ASN A 32 -1.65 -19.95 1.36
CA ASN A 32 -1.87 -20.26 2.77
C ASN A 32 -0.75 -19.67 3.61
N TYR A 33 -1.12 -18.98 4.68
CA TYR A 33 -0.19 -18.44 5.67
C TYR A 33 -0.44 -19.15 7.00
N VAL A 34 0.58 -19.82 7.52
CA VAL A 34 0.52 -20.52 8.80
C VAL A 34 1.43 -19.80 9.77
N PHE A 35 0.87 -19.36 10.90
CA PHE A 35 1.57 -18.69 11.98
C PHE A 35 1.53 -19.58 13.21
N ALA A 36 2.67 -19.76 13.88
CA ALA A 36 2.74 -20.45 15.14
C ALA A 36 2.04 -19.60 16.22
N CYS A 37 1.30 -20.22 17.12
CA CYS A 37 0.90 -19.51 18.33
C CYS A 37 2.11 -19.34 19.27
N GLU A 38 2.04 -18.38 20.19
CA GLU A 38 3.15 -18.04 21.09
C GLU A 38 3.66 -19.27 21.88
N ASP A 39 2.75 -20.11 22.36
CA ASP A 39 3.07 -21.35 23.08
C ASP A 39 3.80 -22.38 22.20
N GLU A 40 3.49 -22.46 20.91
CA GLU A 40 4.15 -23.35 19.95
C GLU A 40 5.53 -22.80 19.59
N PHE A 41 5.63 -21.49 19.34
CA PHE A 41 6.88 -20.83 19.00
C PHE A 41 7.90 -20.97 20.13
N ASN A 42 7.48 -20.76 21.38
CA ASN A 42 8.34 -20.88 22.56
C ASN A 42 8.85 -22.31 22.82
N LYS A 43 8.23 -23.32 22.20
CA LYS A 43 8.66 -24.74 22.30
C LYS A 43 9.56 -25.16 21.14
N LEU A 44 9.82 -24.29 20.17
CA LEU A 44 10.69 -24.63 19.04
C LEU A 44 12.13 -24.86 19.49
N PRO A 45 12.83 -25.86 18.92
CA PRO A 45 14.25 -26.00 19.14
C PRO A 45 14.98 -24.77 18.59
N PRO A 46 16.15 -24.38 19.15
CA PRO A 46 16.89 -23.20 18.72
C PRO A 46 17.14 -23.13 17.19
N SER A 47 17.32 -24.29 16.55
CA SER A 47 17.51 -24.40 15.09
C SER A 47 16.28 -24.03 14.26
N GLU A 48 15.07 -24.16 14.80
CA GLU A 48 13.81 -23.87 14.08
C GLU A 48 13.27 -22.47 14.38
N ILE A 49 13.71 -21.80 15.46
CA ILE A 49 13.22 -20.46 15.84
C ILE A 49 13.40 -19.46 14.68
N GLN A 50 14.62 -19.35 14.14
CA GLN A 50 14.93 -18.39 13.07
C GLN A 50 14.24 -18.75 11.74
N LYS A 51 14.08 -20.05 11.47
CA LYS A 51 13.35 -20.53 10.30
C LYS A 51 11.88 -20.14 10.36
N THR A 52 11.22 -20.40 11.50
CA THR A 52 9.82 -20.02 11.71
C THR A 52 9.67 -18.50 11.69
N TYR A 53 10.52 -17.77 12.41
CA TYR A 53 10.51 -16.30 12.44
C TYR A 53 10.53 -15.69 11.04
N TRP A 54 11.55 -16.01 10.24
CA TRP A 54 11.67 -15.42 8.90
C TRP A 54 10.60 -15.91 7.93
N LYS A 55 10.15 -17.16 8.07
CA LYS A 55 9.03 -17.67 7.27
C LYS A 55 7.76 -16.86 7.53
N GLU A 56 7.44 -16.59 8.79
CA GLU A 56 6.26 -15.79 9.13
C GLU A 56 6.40 -14.32 8.70
N ILE A 57 7.59 -13.72 8.79
CA ILE A 57 7.85 -12.37 8.27
C ILE A 57 7.56 -12.30 6.76
N ILE A 58 8.03 -13.29 6.00
CA ILE A 58 7.79 -13.36 4.55
C ILE A 58 6.29 -13.59 4.26
N TYR A 59 5.61 -14.40 5.07
CA TYR A 59 4.17 -14.61 4.98
C TYR A 59 3.40 -13.29 5.19
N ARG A 60 3.75 -12.53 6.23
CA ARG A 60 3.15 -11.21 6.48
C ARG A 60 3.47 -10.23 5.36
N ALA A 61 4.69 -10.20 4.84
CA ALA A 61 5.08 -9.33 3.72
C ALA A 61 4.28 -9.64 2.44
N HIS A 62 4.16 -10.92 2.07
CA HIS A 62 3.37 -11.33 0.92
C HIS A 62 1.88 -10.99 1.11
N TRP A 63 1.30 -11.33 2.27
CA TRP A 63 -0.10 -10.98 2.59
C TRP A 63 -0.32 -9.46 2.54
N ALA A 64 0.55 -8.68 3.15
CA ALA A 64 0.45 -7.22 3.15
C ALA A 64 0.49 -6.64 1.71
N ALA A 65 1.42 -7.10 0.87
CA ALA A 65 1.47 -6.70 -0.53
C ALA A 65 0.19 -7.08 -1.31
N THR A 66 -0.30 -8.31 -1.15
CA THR A 66 -1.51 -8.79 -1.84
C THR A 66 -2.75 -8.01 -1.40
N SER A 67 -2.94 -7.83 -0.11
CA SER A 67 -4.08 -7.09 0.43
C SER A 67 -4.02 -5.59 0.08
N SER A 68 -2.82 -4.99 0.05
CA SER A 68 -2.62 -3.62 -0.44
C SER A 68 -3.09 -3.45 -1.88
N LEU A 69 -2.72 -4.37 -2.78
CA LEU A 69 -3.18 -4.35 -4.18
C LEU A 69 -4.69 -4.56 -4.30
N ILE A 70 -5.26 -5.48 -3.53
CA ILE A 70 -6.71 -5.71 -3.52
C ILE A 70 -7.45 -4.43 -3.09
N ARG A 71 -7.02 -3.78 -1.99
CA ARG A 71 -7.61 -2.51 -1.55
C ARG A 71 -7.47 -1.41 -2.61
N THR A 72 -6.28 -1.27 -3.19
CA THR A 72 -6.02 -0.32 -4.28
C THR A 72 -6.97 -0.54 -5.45
N LYS A 73 -7.10 -1.79 -5.91
CA LYS A 73 -8.01 -2.13 -7.01
C LYS A 73 -9.46 -1.79 -6.67
N LYS A 74 -9.93 -2.13 -5.47
CA LYS A 74 -11.32 -1.87 -5.05
C LYS A 74 -11.62 -0.38 -4.95
N TRP A 75 -10.68 0.43 -4.47
CA TRP A 75 -10.85 1.88 -4.46
C TRP A 75 -10.83 2.49 -5.86
N LEU A 76 -9.99 1.98 -6.77
CA LEU A 76 -10.02 2.39 -8.17
C LEU A 76 -11.33 2.01 -8.87
N ASP A 77 -11.82 0.80 -8.63
CA ASP A 77 -13.13 0.36 -9.13
C ASP A 77 -14.24 1.31 -8.63
N ALA A 78 -14.20 1.71 -7.35
CA ALA A 78 -15.15 2.66 -6.77
C ALA A 78 -15.05 4.07 -7.38
N CYS A 79 -13.83 4.60 -7.58
CA CYS A 79 -13.62 5.86 -8.30
C CYS A 79 -14.18 5.80 -9.71
N ASN A 80 -13.92 4.70 -10.44
CA ASN A 80 -14.49 4.50 -11.77
C ASN A 80 -16.00 4.53 -11.71
N SER A 81 -16.64 3.69 -10.88
CA SER A 81 -18.11 3.67 -10.75
C SER A 81 -18.71 5.03 -10.41
N ALA A 82 -18.03 5.87 -9.63
CA ALA A 82 -18.47 7.23 -9.34
C ALA A 82 -18.38 8.17 -10.54
N ILE A 83 -17.33 8.05 -11.37
CA ILE A 83 -17.22 8.77 -12.65
C ILE A 83 -18.32 8.31 -13.61
N GLU A 84 -18.53 6.99 -13.70
CA GLU A 84 -19.54 6.35 -14.55
C GLU A 84 -20.96 6.80 -14.19
N GLY A 85 -21.23 6.96 -12.90
CA GLY A 85 -22.52 7.41 -12.38
C GLY A 85 -22.66 8.92 -12.21
N GLU A 86 -21.72 9.71 -12.72
CA GLU A 86 -21.70 11.17 -12.60
C GLU A 86 -21.96 11.65 -11.16
N ASN A 87 -21.23 11.09 -10.19
CA ASN A 87 -21.47 11.32 -8.77
C ASN A 87 -20.21 11.86 -8.07
N TYR A 88 -20.16 13.18 -7.90
CA TYR A 88 -19.02 13.89 -7.33
C TYR A 88 -18.75 13.50 -5.88
N ILE A 89 -19.79 13.37 -5.05
CA ILE A 89 -19.64 12.97 -3.64
C ILE A 89 -19.05 11.56 -3.55
N ALA A 90 -19.58 10.61 -4.34
CA ALA A 90 -19.07 9.25 -4.37
C ALA A 90 -17.63 9.19 -4.87
N PHE A 91 -17.26 10.05 -5.82
CA PHE A 91 -15.89 10.17 -6.32
C PHE A 91 -14.95 10.69 -5.23
N CYS A 92 -15.30 11.79 -4.56
CA CYS A 92 -14.50 12.35 -3.47
C CYS A 92 -14.35 11.36 -2.31
N SER A 93 -15.43 10.65 -1.95
CA SER A 93 -15.38 9.61 -0.91
C SER A 93 -14.46 8.45 -1.29
N SER A 94 -14.54 7.98 -2.54
CA SER A 94 -13.71 6.88 -3.02
C SER A 94 -12.24 7.28 -3.13
N MET A 95 -11.96 8.50 -3.60
CA MET A 95 -10.61 9.04 -3.71
C MET A 95 -9.98 9.27 -2.35
N ARG A 96 -10.75 9.72 -1.34
CA ARG A 96 -10.31 9.80 0.05
C ARG A 96 -9.91 8.42 0.58
N GLY A 97 -10.73 7.40 0.31
CA GLY A 97 -10.44 6.01 0.68
C GLY A 97 -9.16 5.48 0.02
N LEU A 98 -8.95 5.79 -1.27
CA LEU A 98 -7.71 5.45 -1.98
C LEU A 98 -6.49 6.13 -1.33
N LEU A 99 -6.59 7.42 -1.03
CA LEU A 99 -5.52 8.20 -0.39
C LEU A 99 -5.14 7.63 0.98
N GLU A 100 -6.12 7.35 1.83
CA GLU A 100 -5.91 6.73 3.14
C GLU A 100 -5.30 5.34 3.02
N SER A 101 -5.78 4.51 2.07
CA SER A 101 -5.23 3.18 1.84
C SER A 101 -3.79 3.22 1.31
N THR A 102 -3.45 4.20 0.48
CA THR A 102 -2.10 4.34 -0.08
C THR A 102 -1.11 4.86 0.95
N THR A 103 -1.50 5.83 1.76
CA THR A 103 -0.64 6.38 2.83
C THR A 103 -0.33 5.33 3.91
N ASP A 104 -1.32 4.50 4.27
CA ASP A 104 -1.13 3.31 5.12
C ASP A 104 -0.13 2.31 4.50
N ALA A 105 -0.32 1.95 3.23
CA ALA A 105 0.61 1.07 2.52
C ALA A 105 2.03 1.65 2.40
N TYR A 106 2.16 2.95 2.13
CA TYR A 106 3.46 3.60 2.04
C TYR A 106 4.18 3.59 3.40
N SER A 107 3.50 4.01 4.45
CA SER A 107 4.06 4.12 5.80
C SER A 107 4.50 2.76 6.35
N ALA A 108 3.70 1.72 6.14
CA ALA A 108 3.99 0.39 6.68
C ALA A 108 4.88 -0.47 5.78
N LEU A 109 4.75 -0.35 4.45
CA LEU A 109 5.35 -1.31 3.51
C LEU A 109 6.49 -0.72 2.67
N GLY A 110 6.71 0.60 2.70
CA GLY A 110 7.69 1.27 1.84
C GLY A 110 9.14 0.81 2.05
N SER A 111 9.51 0.44 3.28
CA SER A 111 10.86 -0.07 3.62
C SER A 111 11.03 -1.58 3.42
N VAL A 112 9.93 -2.33 3.42
CA VAL A 112 9.92 -3.81 3.45
C VAL A 112 10.83 -4.45 2.38
N PRO A 113 10.80 -4.05 1.10
CA PRO A 113 11.65 -4.68 0.09
C PRO A 113 13.14 -4.56 0.41
N LEU A 114 13.57 -3.37 0.82
CA LEU A 114 14.99 -3.11 1.08
C LEU A 114 15.44 -3.85 2.33
N THR A 115 14.66 -3.79 3.42
CA THR A 115 14.98 -4.48 4.66
C THR A 115 15.09 -6.00 4.45
N LEU A 116 14.17 -6.61 3.70
CA LEU A 116 14.26 -8.04 3.36
C LEU A 116 15.50 -8.36 2.52
N ALA A 117 15.86 -7.50 1.56
CA ALA A 117 17.04 -7.70 0.71
C ALA A 117 18.34 -7.62 1.51
N GLU A 118 18.45 -6.70 2.47
CA GLU A 118 19.64 -6.51 3.32
C GLU A 118 19.97 -7.74 4.18
N VAL A 119 18.97 -8.51 4.59
CA VAL A 119 19.15 -9.75 5.38
C VAL A 119 18.85 -11.03 4.58
N SER A 120 18.67 -10.92 3.27
CA SER A 120 18.26 -12.02 2.39
C SER A 120 19.12 -13.29 2.50
N ALA A 121 20.45 -13.17 2.61
CA ALA A 121 21.33 -14.33 2.74
C ALA A 121 21.16 -15.04 4.09
N HIS A 122 20.91 -14.29 5.17
CA HIS A 122 20.57 -14.85 6.48
C HIS A 122 19.21 -15.56 6.44
N ILE A 123 18.20 -14.90 5.85
CA ILE A 123 16.87 -15.46 5.63
C ILE A 123 16.97 -16.79 4.86
N ALA A 124 17.70 -16.81 3.74
CA ALA A 124 17.83 -18.00 2.92
C ALA A 124 18.47 -19.17 3.69
N LYS A 125 19.53 -18.90 4.47
CA LYS A 125 20.15 -19.92 5.34
C LYS A 125 19.18 -20.43 6.40
N ALA A 126 18.45 -19.53 7.07
CA ALA A 126 17.46 -19.90 8.09
C ALA A 126 16.37 -20.79 7.52
N LEU A 127 15.79 -20.43 6.37
CA LEU A 127 14.73 -21.20 5.71
C LEU A 127 15.18 -22.58 5.24
N GLN A 128 16.45 -22.72 4.84
CA GLN A 128 17.06 -23.99 4.45
C GLN A 128 17.46 -24.86 5.65
N GLY A 129 17.37 -24.36 6.88
CA GLY A 129 17.77 -25.08 8.09
C GLY A 129 19.29 -25.17 8.27
N ASN A 130 20.05 -24.27 7.65
CA ASN A 130 21.50 -24.22 7.81
C ASN A 130 21.86 -23.66 9.20
N GLU A 131 23.06 -24.01 9.69
CA GLU A 131 23.60 -23.43 10.92
C GLU A 131 23.80 -21.92 10.76
N LEU A 132 23.33 -21.16 11.75
CA LEU A 132 23.38 -19.70 11.76
C LEU A 132 24.46 -19.23 12.74
N LYS A 133 25.30 -18.29 12.29
CA LYS A 133 26.35 -17.67 13.13
C LYS A 133 25.77 -16.76 14.23
N SER A 134 24.59 -16.21 14.00
CA SER A 134 23.92 -15.28 14.90
C SER A 134 22.41 -15.33 14.72
N VAL A 135 21.67 -14.97 15.76
CA VAL A 135 20.23 -14.68 15.69
C VAL A 135 20.05 -13.27 15.14
N VAL A 136 19.20 -13.11 14.12
CA VAL A 136 18.83 -11.80 13.57
C VAL A 136 17.33 -11.62 13.74
N ILE A 137 16.94 -10.52 14.37
CA ILE A 137 15.55 -10.11 14.58
C ILE A 137 15.39 -8.73 13.95
N SER A 138 14.30 -8.52 13.22
CA SER A 138 13.94 -7.25 12.63
C SER A 138 12.62 -6.78 13.23
N GLU A 139 12.69 -6.31 14.47
CA GLU A 139 11.52 -5.86 15.25
C GLU A 139 10.75 -4.76 14.52
N GLU A 140 11.45 -3.79 13.93
CA GLU A 140 10.80 -2.71 13.17
C GLU A 140 10.04 -3.22 11.93
N LEU A 141 10.60 -4.20 11.21
CA LEU A 141 9.93 -4.82 10.07
C LEU A 141 8.72 -5.63 10.50
N GLU A 142 8.87 -6.41 11.56
CA GLU A 142 7.80 -7.21 12.14
C GLU A 142 6.63 -6.33 12.59
N ASP A 143 6.92 -5.28 13.37
CA ASP A 143 5.92 -4.34 13.85
C ASP A 143 5.22 -3.60 12.72
N ALA A 144 5.94 -3.20 11.68
CA ALA A 144 5.34 -2.54 10.52
C ALA A 144 4.37 -3.48 9.77
N LEU A 145 4.74 -4.74 9.58
CA LEU A 145 3.90 -5.75 8.93
C LEU A 145 2.68 -6.13 9.79
N ILE A 146 2.87 -6.30 11.10
CA ILE A 146 1.78 -6.55 12.05
C ILE A 146 0.83 -5.36 12.09
N HIS A 147 1.35 -4.13 12.11
CA HIS A 147 0.53 -2.92 12.06
C HIS A 147 -0.36 -2.91 10.82
N PHE A 148 0.22 -3.12 9.65
CA PHE A 148 -0.55 -3.13 8.41
C PHE A 148 -1.70 -4.15 8.41
N ILE A 149 -1.47 -5.35 8.97
CA ILE A 149 -2.44 -6.45 8.93
C ILE A 149 -3.50 -6.33 10.04
N PHE A 150 -3.09 -5.90 11.25
CA PHE A 150 -3.91 -6.02 12.46
C PHE A 150 -4.25 -4.70 13.15
N ALA A 151 -3.70 -3.57 12.70
CA ALA A 151 -3.93 -2.30 13.37
C ALA A 151 -5.41 -1.92 13.38
N ARG A 152 -5.88 -1.49 14.54
CA ARG A 152 -7.25 -1.00 14.75
C ARG A 152 -7.28 0.02 15.86
N LYS A 153 -8.44 0.66 16.02
CA LYS A 153 -8.69 1.50 17.20
C LYS A 153 -8.79 0.61 18.44
N LEU A 154 -7.87 0.81 19.38
CA LEU A 154 -7.90 0.12 20.68
C LEU A 154 -8.81 0.84 21.67
N SER A 155 -9.45 0.08 22.55
CA SER A 155 -10.22 0.65 23.66
C SER A 155 -9.29 1.18 24.76
N LYS A 156 -9.76 2.14 25.57
CA LYS A 156 -8.94 2.90 26.55
C LYS A 156 -8.16 2.04 27.58
N ASN A 157 -8.53 0.77 27.77
CA ASN A 157 -7.86 -0.17 28.68
C ASN A 157 -7.53 -1.51 28.03
N GLU A 158 -7.52 -1.55 26.70
CA GLU A 158 -7.24 -2.77 25.97
C GLU A 158 -5.74 -3.08 26.00
N LYS A 159 -5.38 -4.30 26.41
CA LYS A 159 -3.99 -4.78 26.37
C LYS A 159 -3.72 -5.36 24.99
N ALA A 160 -3.06 -4.59 24.14
CA ALA A 160 -2.56 -5.04 22.85
C ALA A 160 -1.16 -4.44 22.58
N PRO A 161 -0.33 -5.08 21.73
CA PRO A 161 0.94 -4.51 21.30
C PRO A 161 0.76 -3.12 20.68
N LYS A 162 1.79 -2.26 20.77
CA LYS A 162 1.74 -0.91 20.18
C LYS A 162 1.52 -0.96 18.67
N SER A 163 2.08 -1.96 17.99
CA SER A 163 1.87 -2.19 16.55
C SER A 163 0.39 -2.41 16.19
N HIS A 164 -0.47 -2.84 17.12
CA HIS A 164 -1.90 -3.03 16.86
C HIS A 164 -2.72 -1.73 16.98
N ASN A 165 -2.13 -0.62 17.43
CA ASN A 165 -2.83 0.64 17.54
C ASN A 165 -2.74 1.40 16.21
N ALA A 166 -3.87 1.68 15.58
CA ALA A 166 -3.91 2.39 14.30
C ALA A 166 -3.27 3.78 14.37
N LYS A 167 -2.39 4.08 13.40
CA LYS A 167 -1.93 5.45 13.15
C LYS A 167 -3.09 6.30 12.64
N THR A 168 -3.00 7.61 12.84
CA THR A 168 -4.00 8.53 12.26
C THR A 168 -3.73 8.71 10.77
N ALA A 169 -4.79 8.94 9.98
CA ALA A 169 -4.63 9.27 8.56
C ALA A 169 -3.72 10.49 8.38
N SER A 170 -3.91 11.54 9.19
CA SER A 170 -3.06 12.73 9.15
C SER A 170 -1.57 12.42 9.33
N SER A 171 -1.21 11.60 10.33
CA SER A 171 0.21 11.25 10.55
C SER A 171 0.83 10.48 9.39
N MET A 172 0.06 9.66 8.67
CA MET A 172 0.57 8.90 7.52
C MET A 172 0.63 9.77 6.26
N ILE A 173 -0.31 10.70 6.09
CA ILE A 173 -0.29 11.70 5.01
C ILE A 173 0.93 12.60 5.13
N ASP A 174 1.30 12.98 6.35
CA ASP A 174 2.48 13.81 6.64
C ASP A 174 3.79 13.20 6.12
N GLU A 175 3.88 11.87 6.01
CA GLU A 175 5.07 11.18 5.48
C GLU A 175 5.23 11.34 3.95
N LEU A 176 4.15 11.64 3.23
CA LEU A 176 4.13 11.80 1.77
C LEU A 176 3.94 13.26 1.30
N ASP A 177 3.45 14.13 2.19
CA ASP A 177 3.13 15.51 1.85
C ASP A 177 4.39 16.34 1.53
N SER A 178 4.33 17.08 0.44
CA SER A 178 5.41 17.99 0.04
C SER A 178 4.88 19.12 -0.83
N ALA A 179 5.71 20.13 -1.10
CA ALA A 179 5.35 21.23 -1.99
C ALA A 179 4.90 20.77 -3.39
N ASN A 180 5.47 19.66 -3.89
CA ASN A 180 5.13 19.11 -5.21
C ASN A 180 4.02 18.06 -5.16
N LEU A 181 3.75 17.49 -3.98
CA LEU A 181 2.71 16.49 -3.75
C LEU A 181 1.92 16.89 -2.50
N PRO A 182 1.03 17.90 -2.60
CA PRO A 182 0.34 18.48 -1.46
C PRO A 182 -0.84 17.59 -0.99
N PHE A 183 -0.54 16.38 -0.54
CA PHE A 183 -1.53 15.39 -0.08
C PHE A 183 -2.38 15.90 1.09
N LYS A 184 -1.86 16.78 1.96
CA LYS A 184 -2.68 17.38 3.03
C LYS A 184 -3.78 18.27 2.47
N ASN A 185 -3.45 19.10 1.49
CA ASN A 185 -4.43 19.96 0.82
C ASN A 185 -5.45 19.10 0.06
N PHE A 186 -4.97 18.07 -0.62
CA PHE A 186 -5.86 17.14 -1.33
C PHE A 186 -6.82 16.44 -0.38
N TYR A 187 -6.31 15.88 0.72
CA TYR A 187 -7.12 15.24 1.75
C TYR A 187 -8.14 16.19 2.39
N SER A 188 -7.71 17.42 2.69
CA SER A 188 -8.58 18.46 3.25
C SER A 188 -9.74 18.79 2.31
N ASP A 189 -9.46 19.02 1.02
CA ASP A 189 -10.49 19.32 0.02
C ASP A 189 -11.48 18.16 -0.10
N LEU A 190 -10.99 16.91 -0.16
CA LEU A 190 -11.85 15.73 -0.18
C LEU A 190 -12.75 15.65 1.07
N CYS A 191 -12.19 15.93 2.26
CA CYS A 191 -12.92 15.91 3.52
C CYS A 191 -14.04 16.97 3.57
N GLN A 192 -13.78 18.17 3.06
CA GLN A 192 -14.75 19.27 3.02
C GLN A 192 -15.98 18.95 2.15
N ILE A 193 -15.82 18.11 1.14
CA ILE A 193 -16.93 17.67 0.27
C ILE A 193 -17.74 16.54 0.91
N VAL A 194 -17.08 15.58 1.55
CA VAL A 194 -17.74 14.35 2.05
C VAL A 194 -18.34 14.47 3.45
N HIS A 195 -17.91 15.46 4.23
CA HIS A 195 -18.44 15.72 5.57
C HIS A 195 -19.42 16.89 5.54
N PRO A 196 -20.49 16.88 6.37
CA PRO A 196 -21.41 18.01 6.48
C PRO A 196 -20.66 19.29 6.84
N ALA A 197 -20.51 20.18 5.87
CA ALA A 197 -19.83 21.47 5.95
C ALA A 197 -20.45 22.43 4.93
N ALA A 198 -20.21 23.74 5.05
CA ALA A 198 -20.67 24.71 4.05
C ALA A 198 -20.20 24.31 2.64
N GLN A 199 -18.93 23.92 2.53
CA GLN A 199 -18.29 23.45 1.31
C GLN A 199 -18.97 22.22 0.69
N SER A 200 -19.63 21.38 1.49
CA SER A 200 -20.35 20.19 1.00
C SER A 200 -21.64 20.52 0.24
N ILE A 201 -22.12 21.76 0.31
CA ILE A 201 -23.28 22.26 -0.45
C ILE A 201 -22.96 23.46 -1.33
N ASP A 202 -21.80 24.10 -1.17
CA ASP A 202 -21.39 25.29 -1.95
C ASP A 202 -21.42 25.01 -3.46
N TRP A 203 -21.09 23.80 -3.88
CA TRP A 203 -21.12 23.37 -5.29
C TRP A 203 -22.54 23.24 -5.87
N LEU A 204 -23.58 23.31 -5.04
CA LEU A 204 -25.00 23.30 -5.41
C LEU A 204 -25.61 24.71 -5.42
N ILE A 205 -24.85 25.76 -5.12
CA ILE A 205 -25.38 27.10 -4.90
C ILE A 205 -24.76 28.08 -5.90
N ASN A 206 -25.61 28.84 -6.59
CA ASN A 206 -25.19 30.07 -7.27
C ASN A 206 -25.58 31.27 -6.40
N GLU A 207 -24.63 32.18 -6.19
CA GLU A 207 -24.86 33.46 -5.51
C GLU A 207 -24.71 34.60 -6.52
N GLN A 208 -25.70 35.48 -6.56
CA GLN A 208 -25.67 36.70 -7.37
C GLN A 208 -26.39 37.82 -6.62
N ASP A 209 -25.66 38.90 -6.30
CA ASP A 209 -26.18 40.08 -5.60
C ASP A 209 -26.92 39.74 -4.28
N GLY A 210 -26.41 38.77 -3.52
CA GLY A 210 -27.01 38.30 -2.27
C GLY A 210 -28.23 37.39 -2.44
N VAL A 211 -28.58 37.02 -3.68
CA VAL A 211 -29.62 36.02 -3.98
C VAL A 211 -28.96 34.66 -4.20
N TYR A 212 -29.44 33.66 -3.46
CA TYR A 212 -28.96 32.28 -3.57
C TYR A 212 -29.96 31.43 -4.35
N THR A 213 -29.47 30.68 -5.33
CA THR A 213 -30.27 29.72 -6.11
C THR A 213 -29.60 28.36 -6.11
N ILE A 214 -30.40 27.29 -6.10
CA ILE A 214 -29.88 25.93 -6.25
C ILE A 214 -29.50 25.73 -7.72
N ALA A 215 -28.23 25.46 -7.97
CA ALA A 215 -27.67 25.14 -9.27
C ALA A 215 -27.95 23.68 -9.63
N GLU A 216 -28.03 23.40 -10.94
CA GLU A 216 -27.96 22.03 -11.42
C GLU A 216 -26.56 21.46 -11.15
N PRO A 217 -26.45 20.27 -10.54
CA PRO A 217 -25.18 19.57 -10.32
C PRO A 217 -24.34 19.45 -11.60
N LYS A 218 -23.07 19.84 -11.54
CA LYS A 218 -22.08 19.65 -12.62
C LYS A 218 -21.01 18.65 -12.20
N ASP A 219 -21.43 17.46 -11.79
CA ASP A 219 -20.56 16.46 -11.16
C ASP A 219 -19.31 16.16 -11.99
N ILE A 220 -19.45 15.94 -13.30
CA ILE A 220 -18.30 15.63 -14.17
C ILE A 220 -17.30 16.78 -14.24
N ASP A 221 -17.77 18.04 -14.30
CA ASP A 221 -16.88 19.19 -14.33
C ASP A 221 -16.14 19.36 -12.99
N LEU A 222 -16.82 19.09 -11.87
CA LEU A 222 -16.24 19.12 -10.53
C LEU A 222 -15.21 18.00 -10.33
N ILE A 223 -15.52 16.78 -10.79
CA ILE A 223 -14.61 15.64 -10.81
C ILE A 223 -13.35 15.99 -11.63
N LYS A 224 -13.52 16.53 -12.84
CA LYS A 224 -12.38 16.97 -13.67
C LYS A 224 -11.58 18.09 -13.01
N SER A 225 -12.23 19.03 -12.35
CA SER A 225 -11.57 20.15 -11.67
C SER A 225 -10.68 19.68 -10.54
N ILE A 226 -11.20 18.84 -9.62
CA ILE A 226 -10.40 18.32 -8.51
C ILE A 226 -9.29 17.38 -9.01
N SER A 227 -9.56 16.56 -10.03
CA SER A 227 -8.55 15.69 -10.64
C SER A 227 -7.44 16.47 -11.35
N GLY A 228 -7.78 17.55 -12.06
CA GLY A 228 -6.80 18.43 -12.68
C GLY A 228 -5.94 19.14 -11.65
N LYS A 229 -6.55 19.64 -10.56
CA LYS A 229 -5.84 20.30 -9.45
C LYS A 229 -4.82 19.37 -8.77
N TYR A 230 -5.16 18.10 -8.59
CA TYR A 230 -4.36 17.12 -7.85
C TYR A 230 -3.79 15.98 -8.71
N GLN A 231 -3.61 16.20 -10.00
CA GLN A 231 -3.25 15.16 -10.97
C GLN A 231 -2.01 14.35 -10.53
N SER A 232 -0.94 15.02 -10.11
CA SER A 232 0.29 14.35 -9.65
C SER A 232 0.07 13.54 -8.38
N CYS A 233 -0.77 14.02 -7.45
CA CYS A 233 -1.11 13.25 -6.25
C CYS A 233 -1.87 11.98 -6.63
N ILE A 234 -2.89 12.09 -7.49
CA ILE A 234 -3.69 10.95 -7.97
C ILE A 234 -2.80 9.92 -8.66
N GLU A 235 -1.86 10.35 -9.51
CA GLU A 235 -0.92 9.43 -10.16
C GLU A 235 -0.08 8.65 -9.12
N GLN A 236 0.44 9.34 -8.10
CA GLN A 236 1.19 8.69 -7.02
C GLN A 236 0.33 7.76 -6.16
N LEU A 237 -0.96 8.07 -5.96
CA LEU A 237 -1.88 7.19 -5.22
C LEU A 237 -2.00 5.80 -5.84
N ILE A 238 -1.79 5.68 -7.15
CA ILE A 238 -1.85 4.41 -7.89
C ILE A 238 -0.45 3.78 -7.97
N LEU A 239 0.58 4.60 -8.21
CA LEU A 239 1.95 4.13 -8.37
C LEU A 239 2.55 3.57 -7.06
N TYR A 240 2.38 4.24 -5.93
CA TYR A 240 3.01 3.82 -4.67
C TYR A 240 2.64 2.41 -4.23
N PRO A 241 1.36 2.06 -3.99
CA PRO A 241 1.01 0.73 -3.51
C PRO A 241 1.38 -0.35 -4.55
N THR A 242 1.29 -0.03 -5.84
CA THR A 242 1.65 -0.94 -6.93
C THR A 242 3.15 -1.25 -6.93
N ASN A 243 3.99 -0.22 -6.95
CA ASN A 243 5.44 -0.37 -6.98
C ASN A 243 5.97 -1.05 -5.72
N ILE A 244 5.49 -0.64 -4.54
CA ILE A 244 5.86 -1.28 -3.27
C ILE A 244 5.57 -2.79 -3.34
N SER A 245 4.37 -3.17 -3.78
CA SER A 245 3.99 -4.58 -3.87
C SER A 245 4.84 -5.34 -4.89
N ILE A 246 5.14 -4.75 -6.05
CA ILE A 246 6.04 -5.34 -7.05
C ILE A 246 7.41 -5.65 -6.44
N PHE A 247 8.00 -4.68 -5.73
CA PHE A 247 9.32 -4.87 -5.11
C PHE A 247 9.29 -5.89 -3.97
N ILE A 248 8.23 -5.93 -3.15
CA ILE A 248 8.07 -6.98 -2.15
C ILE A 248 8.05 -8.36 -2.83
N TYR A 249 7.25 -8.54 -3.87
CA TYR A 249 7.19 -9.82 -4.59
C TYR A 249 8.50 -10.18 -5.27
N GLN A 250 9.19 -9.22 -5.88
CA GLN A 250 10.50 -9.47 -6.50
C GLN A 250 11.53 -9.92 -5.47
N VAL A 251 11.55 -9.32 -4.28
CA VAL A 251 12.46 -9.76 -3.21
C VAL A 251 12.08 -11.16 -2.71
N ILE A 252 10.79 -11.43 -2.48
CA ILE A 252 10.31 -12.76 -2.06
C ILE A 252 10.65 -13.84 -3.10
N ASN A 253 10.57 -13.50 -4.38
CA ASN A 253 10.88 -14.39 -5.49
C ASN A 253 12.35 -14.85 -5.54
N GLU A 254 13.26 -14.12 -4.89
CA GLU A 254 14.69 -14.47 -4.73
C GLU A 254 14.96 -15.30 -3.46
N LEU A 255 13.96 -15.46 -2.58
CA LEU A 255 14.07 -16.24 -1.34
C LEU A 255 13.58 -17.68 -1.54
N PRO A 256 14.06 -18.65 -0.72
CA PRO A 256 13.68 -20.06 -0.85
C PRO A 256 12.29 -20.36 -0.24
N VAL A 257 11.24 -19.68 -0.75
CA VAL A 257 9.83 -19.84 -0.34
C VAL A 257 8.96 -20.07 -1.58
N PRO A 258 9.06 -21.25 -2.23
CA PRO A 258 8.43 -21.50 -3.54
C PRO A 258 6.90 -21.36 -3.52
N GLU A 259 6.26 -21.58 -2.37
CA GLU A 259 4.82 -21.46 -2.22
C GLU A 259 4.32 -20.00 -2.32
N LEU A 260 5.20 -18.99 -2.24
CA LEU A 260 4.85 -17.57 -2.33
C LEU A 260 5.34 -16.89 -3.62
N VAL A 261 5.81 -17.67 -4.60
CA VAL A 261 6.27 -17.11 -5.87
C VAL A 261 5.13 -16.41 -6.60
N ASN A 262 5.34 -15.12 -6.90
CA ASN A 262 4.50 -14.34 -7.80
C ASN A 262 5.16 -14.31 -9.19
N THR A 263 4.65 -15.12 -10.11
CA THR A 263 5.22 -15.31 -11.45
C THR A 263 5.09 -14.07 -12.32
N TYR A 264 4.03 -13.27 -12.13
CA TYR A 264 3.84 -12.05 -12.89
C TYR A 264 4.87 -10.98 -12.48
N ALA A 265 5.13 -10.83 -11.17
CA ALA A 265 6.16 -9.91 -10.67
C ALA A 265 7.57 -10.23 -11.23
N LYS A 266 7.90 -11.51 -11.47
CA LYS A 266 9.17 -11.90 -12.13
C LYS A 266 9.29 -11.37 -13.56
N SER A 267 8.17 -11.22 -14.26
CA SER A 267 8.15 -10.73 -15.65
C SER A 267 8.28 -9.22 -15.78
N ILE A 268 8.09 -8.48 -14.68
CA ILE A 268 8.16 -7.02 -14.67
C ILE A 268 9.62 -6.58 -14.64
N ASN A 269 10.04 -5.84 -15.66
CA ASN A 269 11.35 -5.21 -15.68
C ASN A 269 11.35 -3.93 -14.84
N SER A 270 12.03 -3.98 -13.69
CA SER A 270 12.18 -2.85 -12.77
C SER A 270 13.56 -2.19 -12.82
N SER A 271 14.41 -2.54 -13.80
CA SER A 271 15.81 -2.10 -13.85
C SER A 271 16.01 -0.59 -13.93
N ALA A 272 15.02 0.15 -14.46
CA ALA A 272 15.06 1.61 -14.53
C ALA A 272 14.73 2.30 -13.20
N SER A 273 14.31 1.57 -12.17
CA SER A 273 13.97 2.14 -10.85
C SER A 273 15.21 2.26 -9.96
N PRO A 274 15.49 3.44 -9.37
CA PRO A 274 16.56 3.58 -8.38
C PRO A 274 16.41 2.66 -7.16
N LEU A 275 15.17 2.29 -6.81
CA LEU A 275 14.93 1.34 -5.72
C LEU A 275 15.36 -0.08 -6.09
N HIS A 276 15.21 -0.48 -7.36
CA HIS A 276 15.68 -1.79 -7.83
C HIS A 276 17.20 -1.92 -7.71
N GLU A 277 17.94 -0.88 -8.07
CA GLU A 277 19.41 -0.86 -7.91
C GLU A 277 19.82 -0.98 -6.43
N LYS A 278 19.13 -0.26 -5.53
CA LYS A 278 19.36 -0.36 -4.08
C LYS A 278 19.10 -1.77 -3.56
N ILE A 279 18.00 -2.40 -3.99
CA ILE A 279 17.64 -3.78 -3.63
C ILE A 279 18.72 -4.77 -4.10
N ASN A 280 19.15 -4.68 -5.36
CA ASN A 280 20.18 -5.58 -5.92
C ASN A 280 21.53 -5.43 -5.20
N ARG A 281 21.89 -4.19 -4.85
CA ARG A 281 23.08 -3.93 -4.03
C ARG A 281 22.94 -4.57 -2.65
N ALA A 282 21.80 -4.39 -1.99
CA ALA A 282 21.52 -4.99 -0.68
C ALA A 282 21.61 -6.53 -0.69
N PHE A 283 21.11 -7.21 -1.75
CA PHE A 283 21.32 -8.65 -1.93
C PHE A 283 22.80 -9.04 -2.01
N THR A 284 23.62 -8.24 -2.68
CA THR A 284 25.05 -8.49 -2.82
C THR A 284 25.77 -8.32 -1.48
N GLU A 285 25.52 -7.21 -0.80
CA GLU A 285 26.05 -6.93 0.54
C GLU A 285 25.60 -7.97 1.57
N SER A 286 24.36 -8.45 1.49
CA SER A 286 23.83 -9.53 2.35
C SER A 286 24.62 -10.82 2.18
N ARG A 287 24.94 -11.21 0.94
CA ARG A 287 25.76 -12.41 0.65
C ARG A 287 27.17 -12.28 1.18
N GLU A 288 27.78 -11.11 1.13
CA GLU A 288 29.11 -10.89 1.73
C GLU A 288 29.06 -11.00 3.26
N LYS A 289 28.03 -10.41 3.88
CA LYS A 289 27.85 -10.39 5.33
C LYS A 289 27.48 -11.76 5.92
N PHE A 290 26.60 -12.50 5.26
CA PHE A 290 26.02 -13.74 5.81
C PHE A 290 26.30 -14.99 4.98
N GLY A 291 26.87 -14.89 3.78
CA GLY A 291 27.06 -16.02 2.87
C GLY A 291 28.17 -16.99 3.27
N SER A 292 29.19 -16.51 4.01
CA SER A 292 30.24 -17.36 4.58
C SER A 292 29.77 -18.23 5.74
#